data_AF-A0A2E7MHF8-F1
#
_entry.id   AF-A0A2E7MHF8-F1
#
_cell.length_a   1.000
_cell.length_b   1.000
_cell.length_c   1.000
_cell.angle_alpha   90.00
_cell.angle_beta   90.00
_cell.angle_gamma   90.00
#
_symmetry.space_group_name_H-M   'P 1'
#
loop_
_entity.id
_entity.type
_entity.pdbx_description
1 polymer ?
#
loop_
_entity_poly.entity_id
_entity_poly.type
_entity_poly.pdbx_seq_one_letter_code
_entity_poly.pdbx_strand_id
1 'polypeptide(L)'
;VNANYYAVKFNAEGNAVVNFNGQQLSNPNYDPAKARRRNSQHQLAQYFGIRSYPTIMFLGEKGEFLAPIPGYRTPGQLELFLRLFAEDLYKTIDSQKAFNDYQKSFVPSFTP
;
A
#
# COMPACT_ATOMS: atom_id res chain seq x y z
N VAL A 1 1.79 13.13 4.83
CA VAL A 1 0.73 12.21 4.32
C VAL A 1 -0.54 12.97 3.97
N ASN A 2 -0.91 14.06 4.66
CA ASN A 2 -2.03 15.01 4.35
C ASN A 2 -3.37 14.63 5.00
N ALA A 3 -4.37 15.51 4.87
CA ALA A 3 -5.68 15.39 5.52
C ALA A 3 -6.57 14.25 4.97
N ASN A 4 -6.22 13.67 3.82
CA ASN A 4 -7.02 12.65 3.13
C ASN A 4 -6.60 11.22 3.48
N TYR A 5 -5.49 11.04 4.19
CA TYR A 5 -4.85 9.73 4.34
C TYR A 5 -4.35 9.46 5.75
N TYR A 6 -4.65 8.25 6.23
CA TYR A 6 -4.05 7.69 7.43
C TYR A 6 -2.91 6.73 7.05
N ALA A 7 -1.66 7.19 7.15
CA ALA A 7 -0.51 6.35 6.81
C ALA A 7 -0.20 5.35 7.92
N VAL A 8 -0.06 4.09 7.52
CA VAL A 8 0.37 3.00 8.40
C VAL A 8 1.68 2.43 7.87
N LYS A 9 2.71 2.41 8.72
CA LYS A 9 3.93 1.64 8.46
C LYS A 9 3.76 0.24 9.03
N PHE A 10 3.62 -0.76 8.17
CA PHE A 10 3.46 -2.14 8.57
C PHE A 10 4.72 -2.97 8.28
N ASN A 11 5.21 -3.71 9.28
CA ASN A 11 6.28 -4.68 9.06
C ASN A 11 5.66 -6.03 8.66
N ALA A 12 5.69 -6.33 7.36
CA ALA A 12 5.15 -7.56 6.78
C ALA A 12 5.88 -8.84 7.21
N GLU A 13 6.99 -8.75 7.94
CA GLU A 13 7.72 -9.87 8.54
C GLU A 13 7.80 -9.74 10.07
N GLY A 14 7.02 -8.82 10.66
CA GLY A 14 6.99 -8.56 12.10
C GLY A 14 6.08 -9.53 12.87
N ASN A 15 5.99 -9.30 14.18
CA ASN A 15 5.20 -10.09 15.14
C ASN A 15 3.96 -9.37 15.67
N ALA A 16 3.53 -8.29 15.00
CA ALA A 16 2.31 -7.58 15.39
C ALA A 16 1.09 -8.51 15.30
N VAL A 17 0.06 -8.22 16.09
CA VAL A 17 -1.27 -8.82 15.94
C VAL A 17 -2.19 -7.74 15.41
N VAL A 18 -2.87 -8.02 14.30
CA VAL A 18 -3.73 -7.05 13.59
C VAL A 18 -5.13 -7.62 13.49
N ASN A 19 -6.13 -6.86 13.95
CA ASN A 19 -7.52 -7.18 13.68
C ASN A 19 -7.95 -6.49 12.39
N PHE A 20 -8.29 -7.26 11.36
CA PHE A 20 -8.69 -6.73 10.06
C PHE A 20 -9.92 -7.52 9.56
N ASN A 21 -10.96 -6.81 9.13
CA ASN A 21 -12.22 -7.42 8.66
C ASN A 21 -12.80 -8.48 9.61
N GLY A 22 -12.78 -8.20 10.91
CA GLY A 22 -13.28 -9.12 11.95
C GLY A 22 -12.42 -10.36 12.20
N GLN A 23 -11.25 -10.46 11.55
CA GLN A 23 -10.29 -11.56 11.74
C GLN A 23 -9.04 -11.06 12.46
N GLN A 24 -8.55 -11.86 13.41
CA GLN A 24 -7.26 -11.63 14.03
C GLN A 24 -6.16 -12.28 13.17
N LEU A 25 -5.23 -11.47 12.69
CA LEU A 25 -4.11 -11.86 11.83
C LEU A 25 -2.79 -11.64 12.57
N SER A 26 -1.90 -12.62 12.51
CA SER A 26 -0.61 -12.63 13.21
C SER A 26 0.51 -13.17 12.31
N ASN A 27 1.71 -13.36 12.87
CA ASN A 27 2.80 -14.09 12.20
C ASN A 27 3.19 -15.31 13.04
N PRO A 28 2.47 -16.44 12.91
CA PRO A 28 2.66 -17.61 13.77
C PRO A 28 4.05 -18.25 13.63
N ASN A 29 4.71 -18.02 12.51
CA ASN A 29 6.06 -18.55 12.22
C ASN A 29 7.18 -17.54 12.52
N TYR A 30 6.85 -16.41 13.15
CA TYR A 30 7.83 -15.39 13.50
C TYR A 30 8.89 -15.97 14.44
N ASP A 31 10.15 -15.83 14.03
CA ASP A 31 11.30 -16.22 14.84
C ASP A 31 11.95 -14.95 15.44
N PRO A 32 11.95 -14.76 16.78
CA PRO A 32 12.59 -13.61 17.41
C PRO A 32 14.10 -13.50 17.11
N ALA A 33 14.79 -14.62 16.89
CA ALA A 33 16.21 -14.62 16.50
C ALA A 33 16.42 -14.16 15.04
N LYS A 34 15.35 -13.97 14.28
CA LYS A 34 15.34 -13.36 12.93
C LYS A 34 14.90 -11.90 12.93
N ALA A 35 14.66 -11.26 14.08
CA ALA A 35 14.07 -9.91 14.13
C ALA A 35 14.76 -8.81 13.28
N ARG A 36 16.06 -8.96 12.98
CA ARG A 36 16.86 -8.01 12.17
C ARG A 36 17.23 -8.52 10.78
N ARG A 37 16.68 -9.66 10.36
CA ARG A 37 16.92 -10.31 9.06
C ARG A 37 15.59 -10.84 8.51
N ARG A 38 15.63 -11.48 7.35
CA ARG A 38 14.43 -12.06 6.72
C ARG A 38 13.73 -13.01 7.69
N ASN A 39 12.43 -12.79 7.87
CA ASN A 39 11.55 -13.64 8.69
C ASN A 39 10.42 -14.23 7.84
N SER A 40 9.54 -15.01 8.46
CA SER A 40 8.30 -15.45 7.81
C SER A 40 7.40 -14.26 7.50
N GLN A 41 6.62 -14.37 6.43
CA GLN A 41 5.63 -13.37 6.06
C GLN A 41 4.42 -13.40 7.00
N HIS A 42 4.01 -12.24 7.48
CA HIS A 42 2.83 -12.02 8.32
C HIS A 42 1.53 -12.29 7.56
N GLN A 43 0.51 -12.84 8.24
CA GLN A 43 -0.77 -13.21 7.62
C GLN A 43 -1.49 -12.04 6.95
N LEU A 44 -1.45 -10.82 7.52
CA LEU A 44 -1.95 -9.61 6.84
C LEU A 44 -1.32 -9.39 5.46
N ALA A 45 -0.01 -9.59 5.32
CA ALA A 45 0.64 -9.44 4.01
C ALA A 45 0.24 -10.57 3.04
N GLN A 46 0.00 -11.79 3.57
CA GLN A 46 -0.55 -12.90 2.79
C GLN A 46 -2.00 -12.62 2.34
N TYR A 47 -2.83 -12.05 3.21
CA TYR A 47 -4.23 -11.68 2.95
C TYR A 47 -4.33 -10.75 1.73
N PHE A 48 -3.45 -9.76 1.63
CA PHE A 48 -3.38 -8.85 0.48
C PHE A 48 -2.54 -9.37 -0.69
N GLY A 49 -2.04 -10.61 -0.62
CA GLY A 49 -1.24 -11.21 -1.69
C GLY A 49 0.07 -10.49 -1.99
N ILE A 50 0.73 -9.91 -0.97
CA ILE A 50 1.99 -9.17 -1.13
C ILE A 50 3.12 -10.13 -1.52
N ARG A 51 3.80 -9.83 -2.64
CA ARG A 51 4.85 -10.70 -3.21
C ARG A 51 6.25 -10.11 -3.14
N SER A 52 6.38 -8.80 -2.92
CA SER A 52 7.66 -8.11 -2.86
C SER A 52 7.61 -6.94 -1.89
N TYR A 53 8.79 -6.52 -1.43
CA TYR A 53 8.94 -5.41 -0.50
C TYR A 53 9.93 -4.36 -1.06
N PRO A 54 9.68 -3.06 -0.82
CA PRO A 54 8.46 -2.50 -0.25
C PRO A 54 7.27 -2.62 -1.23
N THR A 55 6.06 -2.68 -0.71
CA THR A 55 4.81 -2.51 -1.47
C THR A 55 3.95 -1.49 -0.72
N ILE A 56 3.46 -0.48 -1.43
CA ILE A 56 2.49 0.48 -0.91
C ILE A 56 1.10 -0.02 -1.29
N MET A 57 0.15 0.01 -0.36
CA MET A 57 -1.22 -0.42 -0.58
C MET A 57 -2.17 0.70 -0.24
N PHE A 58 -3.18 0.88 -1.08
CA PHE A 58 -4.29 1.79 -0.83
C PHE A 58 -5.51 0.98 -0.42
N LEU A 59 -6.05 1.34 0.74
CA LEU A 59 -7.36 0.88 1.20
C LEU A 59 -8.33 2.05 1.09
N GLY A 60 -9.54 1.80 0.63
CA GLY A 60 -10.60 2.80 0.69
C GLY A 60 -11.20 2.94 2.09
N GLU A 61 -12.19 3.82 2.22
CA GLU A 61 -12.73 4.24 3.52
C GLU A 61 -13.35 3.10 4.34
N LYS A 62 -13.80 2.03 3.67
CA LYS A 62 -14.40 0.85 4.32
C LYS A 62 -13.41 -0.31 4.46
N GLY A 63 -12.12 -0.07 4.19
CA GLY A 63 -11.08 -1.09 4.22
C GLY A 63 -11.02 -1.96 2.96
N GLU A 64 -11.72 -1.58 1.89
CA GLU A 64 -11.63 -2.25 0.60
C GLU A 64 -10.23 -2.11 0.00
N PHE A 65 -9.67 -3.21 -0.50
CA PHE A 65 -8.39 -3.20 -1.18
C PHE A 65 -8.54 -2.58 -2.57
N LEU A 66 -7.85 -1.46 -2.82
CA LEU A 66 -7.93 -0.75 -4.11
C LEU A 66 -6.82 -1.22 -5.06
N ALA A 67 -5.56 -1.07 -4.65
CA ALA A 67 -4.43 -1.46 -5.48
C ALA A 67 -3.16 -1.72 -4.66
N PRO A 68 -2.34 -2.73 -5.04
CA PRO A 68 -0.96 -2.82 -4.63
C PRO A 68 -0.07 -2.01 -5.58
N ILE A 69 0.90 -1.30 -5.03
CA ILE A 69 1.94 -0.59 -5.77
C ILE A 69 3.28 -1.16 -5.33
N PRO A 70 3.78 -2.20 -6.03
CA PRO A 70 5.06 -2.79 -5.72
C PRO A 70 6.20 -1.80 -5.97
N GLY A 71 7.25 -1.92 -5.15
CA GLY A 71 8.48 -1.15 -5.28
C GLY A 71 8.43 0.22 -4.58
N TYR A 72 9.61 0.80 -4.45
CA TYR A 72 9.78 2.15 -3.93
C TYR A 72 9.22 3.19 -4.91
N ARG A 73 8.65 4.28 -4.39
CA ARG A 73 8.13 5.40 -5.16
C ARG A 73 8.78 6.70 -4.70
N THR A 74 9.27 7.50 -5.64
CA THR A 74 9.71 8.86 -5.34
C THR A 74 8.51 9.72 -4.88
N PRO A 75 8.73 10.86 -4.20
CA PRO A 75 7.63 11.70 -3.73
C PRO A 75 6.62 12.06 -4.82
N GLY A 76 7.06 12.49 -6.00
CA GLY A 76 6.15 12.80 -7.12
C GLY A 76 5.42 11.58 -7.69
N GLN A 77 6.08 10.41 -7.74
CA GLN A 77 5.41 9.16 -8.14
C GLN A 77 4.34 8.73 -7.13
N LEU A 78 4.61 8.91 -5.85
CA LEU A 78 3.64 8.62 -4.79
C LEU A 78 2.46 9.60 -4.84
N GLU A 79 2.74 10.88 -5.08
CA GLU A 79 1.71 11.93 -5.20
C GLU A 79 0.69 11.62 -6.29
N LEU A 80 1.13 11.07 -7.43
CA LEU A 80 0.22 10.66 -8.51
C LEU A 80 -0.87 9.73 -8.02
N PHE A 81 -0.51 8.71 -7.23
CA PHE A 81 -1.46 7.75 -6.67
C PHE A 81 -2.28 8.35 -5.52
N LEU A 82 -1.67 9.21 -4.70
CA LEU A 82 -2.39 9.94 -3.66
C LEU A 82 -3.48 10.85 -4.25
N ARG A 83 -3.25 11.51 -5.40
CA ARG A 83 -4.31 12.29 -6.04
C ARG A 83 -5.35 11.39 -6.72
N LEU A 84 -4.89 10.33 -7.39
CA LEU A 84 -5.76 9.37 -8.07
C LEU A 84 -6.84 8.80 -7.13
N PHE A 85 -6.46 8.42 -5.92
CA PHE A 85 -7.40 7.82 -4.97
C PHE A 85 -8.15 8.85 -4.13
N ALA A 86 -7.52 9.97 -3.72
CA ALA A 86 -8.21 10.99 -2.93
C ALA A 86 -9.31 11.73 -3.70
N GLU A 87 -9.14 11.87 -5.02
CA GLU A 87 -10.10 12.54 -5.90
C GLU A 87 -11.04 11.56 -6.62
N ASP A 88 -11.05 10.28 -6.21
CA ASP A 88 -11.88 9.22 -6.80
C ASP A 88 -11.68 9.02 -8.32
N LEU A 89 -10.59 9.52 -8.90
CA LEU A 89 -10.29 9.44 -10.34
C LEU A 89 -10.11 8.00 -10.81
N TYR A 90 -9.74 7.08 -9.93
CA TYR A 90 -9.70 5.65 -10.26
C TYR A 90 -11.07 5.07 -10.67
N LYS A 91 -12.19 5.72 -10.31
CA LYS A 91 -13.55 5.32 -10.72
C LYS A 91 -13.85 5.70 -12.17
N THR A 92 -13.14 6.68 -12.72
CA THR A 92 -13.33 7.17 -14.11
C THR A 92 -12.23 6.69 -15.05
N ILE A 93 -11.04 6.39 -14.54
CA ILE A 93 -9.93 5.81 -15.29
C ILE A 93 -10.13 4.30 -15.38
N ASP A 94 -10.81 3.86 -16.44
CA ASP A 94 -11.23 2.48 -16.67
C ASP A 94 -10.31 1.68 -17.62
N SER A 95 -9.27 2.32 -18.15
CA SER A 95 -8.36 1.71 -19.12
C SER A 95 -6.91 2.08 -18.88
N GLN A 96 -6.00 1.19 -19.30
CA GLN A 96 -4.57 1.46 -19.26
C GLN A 96 -4.20 2.72 -20.05
N LYS A 97 -4.90 2.99 -21.16
CA LYS A 97 -4.69 4.20 -21.95
C LYS A 97 -5.05 5.45 -21.16
N ALA A 98 -6.22 5.48 -20.53
CA ALA A 98 -6.65 6.61 -19.70
C ALA A 98 -5.68 6.85 -18.53
N PHE A 99 -5.20 5.79 -17.89
CA PHE A 99 -4.21 5.91 -16.81
C PHE A 99 -2.87 6.47 -17.32
N ASN A 100 -2.40 6.01 -18.48
CA ASN A 100 -1.18 6.52 -19.10
C ASN A 100 -1.31 8.01 -19.47
N ASP A 101 -2.47 8.42 -19.96
CA ASP A 101 -2.74 9.81 -20.31
C ASP A 101 -2.78 10.70 -19.06
N TYR A 102 -3.45 10.24 -17.98
CA TYR A 102 -3.41 10.88 -16.66
C TYR A 102 -1.97 11.03 -16.16
N GLN A 103 -1.18 9.94 -16.17
CA GLN A 103 0.21 9.96 -15.72
C GLN A 103 1.08 10.92 -16.53
N LYS A 104 0.90 11.01 -17.85
CA LYS A 104 1.65 11.96 -18.69
C LYS A 104 1.30 13.41 -18.42
N SER A 105 0.03 13.69 -18.11
CA SER A 105 -0.46 15.03 -17.79
C SER A 105 -0.17 15.45 -16.34
N PHE A 106 0.21 14.50 -15.48
CA PHE A 106 0.39 14.74 -14.05
C PHE A 106 1.64 15.60 -13.79
N VAL A 107 1.43 16.74 -13.13
CA VAL A 107 2.51 17.61 -12.67
C VAL A 107 2.65 17.46 -11.15
N PRO A 108 3.70 16.81 -10.65
CA PRO A 108 3.92 16.64 -9.23
C PRO A 108 4.24 17.98 -8.55
N SER A 109 3.70 18.17 -7.35
CA SER A 109 4.02 19.30 -6.46
C SER A 109 4.95 18.90 -5.32
N PHE A 110 5.08 17.61 -5.02
CA PHE A 110 5.97 17.12 -3.98
C PHE A 110 7.42 17.16 -4.47
N THR A 111 8.27 17.91 -3.78
CA THR A 111 9.70 17.93 -4.02
C THR A 111 10.40 16.76 -3.31
N PRO A 112 11.54 16.27 -3.85
CA PRO A 112 12.44 15.36 -3.14
C PRO A 112 12.96 15.93 -1.81
#